data_AF-A0A947JH48-F1
#
_entry.id   AF-A0A947JH48-F1
#
_cell.length_a   1.000
_cell.length_b   1.000
_cell.length_c   1.000
_cell.angle_alpha   90.00
_cell.angle_beta   90.00
_cell.angle_gamma   90.00
#
_symmetry.space_group_name_H-M   'P 1'
#
loop_
_entity.id
_entity.type
_entity.pdbx_description
1 polymer ?
#
loop_
_entity_poly.entity_id
_entity_poly.type
_entity_poly.pdbx_seq_one_letter_code
_entity_poly.pdbx_strand_id
1 'polypeptide(L)'
;MKFIIAKKIGMTQRFRDDGVVVPITLLQVDPCTVTQVRTADKDGYAAVQLGFGAVKENKLTRPQRGHLKASGQLHRNFNEFRVEGEAELKVGDTLEVSQFVAGEFVHVT
;
A
#
# COMPACT_ATOMS: atom_id res chain seq x y z
N MET A 1 2.56 -11.54 5.12
CA MET A 1 2.73 -10.30 5.91
C MET A 1 1.80 -9.24 5.33
N LYS A 2 1.02 -8.53 6.14
CA LYS A 2 0.08 -7.49 5.67
C LYS A 2 0.78 -6.15 5.64
N PHE A 3 0.65 -5.40 4.56
CA PHE A 3 1.22 -4.07 4.43
C PHE A 3 0.33 -3.20 3.54
N ILE A 4 0.35 -1.90 3.82
CA ILE A 4 -0.41 -0.91 3.06
C ILE A 4 0.28 0.44 3.15
N ILE A 5 -0.03 1.30 2.19
CA ILE A 5 0.42 2.68 2.19
C ILE A 5 -0.78 3.55 2.53
N ALA A 6 -0.60 4.44 3.52
CA ALA A 6 -1.63 5.34 3.96
C ALA A 6 -1.12 6.78 4.00
N LYS A 7 -2.03 7.73 3.81
CA LYS A 7 -1.78 9.15 4.00
C LYS A 7 -2.25 9.56 5.39
N LYS A 8 -1.35 10.13 6.19
CA LYS A 8 -1.73 10.76 7.46
C LYS A 8 -2.60 11.99 7.19
N ILE A 9 -3.82 11.98 7.69
CA ILE A 9 -4.77 13.09 7.56
C ILE A 9 -4.66 14.03 8.76
N GLY A 10 -4.55 13.46 9.95
CA GLY A 10 -4.46 14.24 11.18
C GLY A 10 -4.60 13.39 12.42
N MET A 11 -4.81 14.07 13.54
CA MET A 11 -5.03 13.44 14.84
C MET A 11 -6.34 13.95 15.42
N THR A 12 -7.03 13.08 16.14
CA THR A 12 -8.24 13.41 16.90
C THR A 12 -8.28 12.56 18.15
N GLN A 13 -9.37 12.60 18.91
CA GLN A 13 -9.57 11.81 20.11
C GLN A 13 -10.88 11.04 20.02
N ARG A 14 -10.89 9.84 20.58
CA ARG A 14 -12.09 9.01 20.75
C ARG A 14 -12.33 8.78 22.23
N PHE A 15 -13.57 8.97 22.65
CA PHE A 15 -14.04 8.57 23.97
C PHE A 15 -14.37 7.09 23.94
N ARG A 16 -13.82 6.33 24.87
CA ARG A 16 -14.25 4.96 25.15
C ARG A 16 -15.48 4.98 26.04
N ASP A 17 -16.16 3.83 26.11
CA ASP A 17 -17.40 3.68 26.90
C ASP A 17 -17.17 3.85 28.41
N ASP A 18 -15.92 3.67 28.87
CA ASP A 18 -15.47 3.90 30.24
C ASP A 18 -15.11 5.37 30.55
N GLY A 19 -15.30 6.29 29.59
CA GLY A 19 -14.98 7.71 29.72
C GLY A 19 -13.51 8.07 29.45
N VAL A 20 -12.65 7.10 29.14
CA VAL A 20 -11.23 7.35 28.83
C VAL A 20 -11.10 8.00 27.46
N VAL A 21 -10.29 9.07 27.39
CA VAL A 21 -9.94 9.75 26.14
C VAL A 21 -8.72 9.09 25.51
N VAL A 22 -8.87 8.58 24.29
CA VAL A 22 -7.78 7.93 23.55
C VAL A 22 -7.38 8.80 22.35
N PRO A 23 -6.13 9.23 22.23
CA PRO A 23 -5.65 9.91 21.05
C PRO A 23 -5.56 8.92 19.88
N ILE A 24 -6.08 9.32 18.72
CA ILE A 24 -6.09 8.50 17.51
C ILE A 24 -5.52 9.27 16.33
N THR A 25 -4.86 8.56 15.42
CA THR A 25 -4.38 9.11 14.14
C THR A 25 -5.31 8.68 13.03
N LEU A 26 -5.79 9.63 12.23
CA LEU A 26 -6.59 9.36 11.05
C LEU A 26 -5.66 9.10 9.87
N LEU A 27 -5.72 7.89 9.33
CA LEU A 27 -4.99 7.45 8.15
C LEU A 27 -6.00 7.21 7.01
N GLN A 28 -5.86 7.95 5.91
CA GLN A 28 -6.59 7.68 4.68
C GLN A 28 -5.83 6.65 3.88
N VAL A 29 -6.53 5.62 3.41
CA VAL A 29 -5.98 4.60 2.54
C VAL A 29 -6.73 4.67 1.23
N ASP A 30 -5.98 4.99 0.19
CA ASP A 30 -6.45 4.82 -1.19
C ASP A 30 -6.06 3.42 -1.68
N PRO A 31 -6.76 2.85 -2.68
CA PRO A 31 -6.44 1.55 -3.25
C PRO A 31 -4.95 1.46 -3.65
N CYS A 32 -4.23 0.52 -3.05
CA CYS A 32 -2.81 0.29 -3.33
C CYS A 32 -2.67 -0.91 -4.27
N THR A 33 -2.21 -0.71 -5.49
CA THR A 33 -2.12 -1.79 -6.49
C THR A 33 -0.71 -2.35 -6.56
N VAL A 34 -0.58 -3.67 -6.66
CA VAL A 34 0.69 -4.33 -6.92
C VAL A 34 1.12 -4.02 -8.35
N THR A 35 2.21 -3.27 -8.51
CA THR A 35 2.74 -2.88 -9.82
C THR A 35 3.84 -3.80 -10.31
N GLN A 36 4.58 -4.41 -9.38
CA GLN A 36 5.64 -5.35 -9.70
C GLN A 36 5.87 -6.31 -8.53
N VAL A 37 6.20 -7.56 -8.86
CA VAL A 37 6.68 -8.56 -7.91
C VAL A 37 8.15 -8.85 -8.22
N ARG A 38 9.01 -8.69 -7.23
CA ARG A 38 10.45 -8.99 -7.29
C ARG A 38 10.69 -10.38 -6.73
N THR A 39 11.55 -11.13 -7.40
CA THR A 39 11.88 -12.52 -7.05
C THR A 39 13.37 -12.67 -6.80
N ALA A 40 13.77 -13.55 -5.89
CA ALA A 40 15.17 -13.75 -5.55
C ALA A 40 16.03 -14.13 -6.77
N ASP A 41 15.49 -14.96 -7.67
CA ASP A 41 16.21 -15.44 -8.85
C ASP A 41 16.48 -14.34 -9.89
N LYS A 42 15.55 -13.40 -10.07
CA LYS A 42 15.64 -12.34 -11.09
C LYS A 42 16.23 -11.04 -10.56
N ASP A 43 15.92 -10.69 -9.31
CA ASP A 43 16.18 -9.38 -8.73
C ASP A 43 17.18 -9.42 -7.56
N GLY A 44 17.56 -10.63 -7.10
CA GLY A 44 18.46 -10.82 -5.96
C GLY A 44 17.80 -10.69 -4.59
N TYR A 45 16.49 -10.40 -4.53
CA TYR A 45 15.68 -10.36 -3.32
C TYR A 45 14.19 -10.52 -3.64
N ALA A 46 13.41 -10.86 -2.62
CA ALA A 46 11.94 -10.95 -2.73
C ALA A 46 11.28 -9.67 -2.18
N ALA A 47 10.44 -9.04 -2.99
CA ALA A 47 9.69 -7.85 -2.61
C ALA A 47 8.44 -7.64 -3.46
N VAL A 48 7.50 -6.87 -2.94
CA VAL A 48 6.29 -6.43 -3.65
C VAL A 48 6.34 -4.91 -3.77
N GLN A 49 6.22 -4.42 -5.00
CA GLN A 49 6.08 -2.99 -5.28
C GLN A 49 4.60 -2.63 -5.34
N LEU A 50 4.22 -1.63 -4.54
CA LEU A 50 2.88 -1.05 -4.53
C LEU A 50 2.89 0.32 -5.18
N GLY A 51 1.94 0.55 -6.09
CA GLY A 51 1.56 1.85 -6.61
C GLY A 51 0.40 2.44 -5.82
N PHE A 52 0.48 3.74 -5.54
CA PHE A 52 -0.58 4.50 -4.88
C PHE A 52 -0.65 5.93 -5.43
N GLY A 53 -1.78 6.60 -5.14
CA GLY A 53 -2.06 7.95 -5.64
C GLY A 53 -2.40 7.93 -7.13
N ALA A 54 -3.65 7.57 -7.43
CA ALA A 54 -4.16 7.46 -8.79
C ALA A 54 -3.99 8.76 -9.58
N VAL A 55 -3.54 8.66 -10.83
CA VAL A 55 -3.32 9.80 -11.72
C VAL A 55 -3.82 9.54 -13.14
N LYS A 56 -4.22 10.62 -13.80
CA LYS A 56 -4.60 10.59 -15.22
C LYS A 56 -3.39 10.29 -16.10
N GLU A 57 -3.63 9.59 -17.21
CA GLU A 57 -2.59 9.16 -18.15
C GLU A 57 -1.70 10.31 -18.65
N ASN A 58 -2.29 11.48 -18.92
CA ASN A 58 -1.55 12.66 -19.41
C ASN A 58 -0.52 13.20 -18.40
N LYS A 59 -0.58 12.78 -17.14
CA LYS A 59 0.38 13.17 -16.09
C LYS A 59 1.56 12.19 -15.98
N LEU A 60 1.57 11.11 -16.75
CA LEU A 60 2.61 10.08 -16.72
C LEU A 60 3.49 10.16 -17.96
N THR A 61 4.78 9.93 -17.75
CA THR A 61 5.75 9.78 -18.84
C THR A 61 5.55 8.46 -19.58
N ARG A 62 6.04 8.36 -20.81
CA ARG A 62 5.93 7.12 -21.62
C ARG A 62 6.53 5.88 -20.93
N PRO A 63 7.70 5.93 -20.27
CA PRO A 63 8.22 4.79 -19.51
C PRO A 63 7.33 4.37 -18.34
N GLN A 64 6.81 5.33 -17.57
CA GLN A 64 5.90 5.04 -16.45
C GLN A 64 4.62 4.35 -16.91
N ARG A 65 4.04 4.79 -18.03
CA ARG A 65 2.87 4.13 -18.62
C ARG A 65 3.19 2.71 -19.08
N GLY A 66 4.37 2.50 -19.66
CA GLY A 66 4.84 1.17 -20.05
C GLY A 66 4.94 0.22 -18.87
N HIS A 67 5.53 0.68 -17.77
CA HIS A 67 5.65 -0.07 -16.51
C HIS A 67 4.28 -0.47 -15.94
N LEU A 68 3.35 0.47 -15.90
CA LEU A 68 2.04 0.29 -15.26
C LEU A 68 1.05 -0.53 -16.09
N LYS A 69 1.32 -0.74 -17.39
CA LYS A 69 0.44 -1.44 -18.31
C LYS A 69 0.04 -2.84 -17.81
N ALA A 70 0.97 -3.56 -17.17
CA ALA A 70 0.71 -4.90 -16.62
C ALA A 70 -0.21 -4.87 -15.39
N SER A 71 -0.15 -3.80 -14.59
CA SER A 71 -0.98 -3.64 -13.38
C SER A 71 -2.37 -3.10 -13.65
N GLY A 72 -2.61 -2.55 -14.85
CA GLY A 72 -3.91 -2.02 -15.26
C GLY A 72 -4.33 -0.70 -14.58
N GLN A 73 -3.56 -0.20 -13.60
CA GLN A 73 -3.85 1.03 -12.88
C GLN A 73 -2.72 2.05 -12.99
N LEU A 74 -3.08 3.34 -12.99
CA LEU A 74 -2.15 4.44 -13.18
C LEU A 74 -1.86 5.15 -11.86
N HIS A 75 -0.66 4.93 -11.32
CA HIS A 75 -0.21 5.49 -10.05
C HIS A 75 0.99 6.41 -10.23
N ARG A 76 1.10 7.44 -9.39
CA ARG A 76 2.25 8.37 -9.42
C ARG A 76 3.38 7.94 -8.50
N ASN A 77 3.03 7.36 -7.35
CA ASN A 77 3.96 7.06 -6.29
C ASN A 77 4.09 5.55 -6.12
N PHE A 78 5.28 5.10 -5.76
CA PHE A 78 5.61 3.69 -5.57
C PHE A 78 6.37 3.51 -4.26
N ASN A 79 6.13 2.38 -3.59
CA ASN A 79 6.97 1.93 -2.50
C ASN A 79 7.14 0.42 -2.56
N GLU A 80 8.26 -0.09 -2.08
CA GLU A 80 8.58 -1.52 -2.09
C GLU A 80 8.58 -2.07 -0.67
N PHE A 81 7.96 -3.24 -0.51
CA PHE A 81 7.93 -3.98 0.74
C PHE A 81 8.67 -5.30 0.54
N ARG A 82 9.71 -5.52 1.35
CA ARG A 82 10.41 -6.81 1.34
C ARG A 82 9.49 -7.88 1.93
N VAL A 83 9.49 -9.03 1.28
CA VAL A 83 8.73 -10.20 1.74
C VAL A 83 9.69 -11.37 1.94
N GLU A 84 9.43 -12.17 2.96
CA GLU A 84 10.16 -13.41 3.16
C GLU A 84 9.50 -14.51 2.33
N GLY A 85 10.26 -15.12 1.41
CA GLY A 85 9.77 -16.17 0.51
C GLY A 85 9.07 -15.65 -0.75
N GLU A 86 8.25 -16.49 -1.37
CA GLU A 86 7.48 -16.12 -2.56
C GLU A 86 6.31 -15.20 -2.18
N ALA A 87 6.18 -14.08 -2.89
CA ALA A 87 5.02 -13.21 -2.74
C ALA A 87 3.77 -13.92 -3.28
N GLU A 88 2.79 -14.19 -2.41
CA GLU A 88 1.47 -14.72 -2.81
C GLU A 88 0.65 -13.71 -3.66
N LEU A 89 1.12 -12.46 -3.75
CA LEU A 89 0.48 -11.37 -4.47
C LEU A 89 0.92 -11.33 -5.94
N LYS A 90 -0.02 -11.07 -6.83
CA LYS A 90 0.20 -10.93 -8.27
C LYS A 90 0.13 -9.48 -8.71
N VAL A 91 0.78 -9.17 -9.83
CA VAL A 91 0.68 -7.85 -10.46
C VAL A 91 -0.77 -7.58 -10.83
N GLY A 92 -1.29 -6.42 -10.42
CA GLY A 92 -2.69 -6.03 -10.59
C GLY A 92 -3.57 -6.23 -9.35
N ASP A 93 -3.12 -7.00 -8.37
CA ASP A 93 -3.86 -7.16 -7.11
C ASP A 93 -3.95 -5.82 -6.38
N THR A 94 -5.10 -5.55 -5.76
CA THR A 94 -5.35 -4.32 -5.01
C THR A 94 -5.46 -4.63 -3.53
N LEU A 95 -4.66 -3.92 -2.72
CA LEU A 95 -4.66 -4.00 -1.27
C LEU A 95 -5.52 -2.88 -0.68
N GLU A 96 -6.41 -3.26 0.22
CA GLU A 96 -7.37 -2.38 0.88
C GLU A 96 -7.23 -2.45 2.41
N VAL A 97 -7.89 -1.54 3.13
CA VAL A 97 -7.90 -1.52 4.60
C VAL A 97 -8.54 -2.77 5.19
N SER A 98 -9.45 -3.41 4.44
CA SER A 98 -10.17 -4.62 4.84
C SER A 98 -9.28 -5.81 5.20
N GLN A 99 -8.00 -5.80 4.78
CA GLN A 99 -7.03 -6.81 5.19
C GLN A 99 -6.67 -6.74 6.69
N PHE A 100 -6.83 -5.57 7.32
CA PHE A 100 -6.53 -5.36 8.74
C PHE A 100 -7.77 -5.62 9.61
N VAL A 101 -7.55 -6.28 10.74
CA VAL A 101 -8.61 -6.57 11.70
C VAL A 101 -8.47 -5.64 12.91
N ALA A 102 -9.59 -5.13 13.40
CA ALA A 102 -9.60 -4.30 14.60
C ALA A 102 -9.02 -5.07 15.80
N GLY A 103 -8.03 -4.46 16.47
CA GLY A 103 -7.29 -5.07 17.58
C GLY A 103 -5.91 -5.60 17.20
N GLU A 104 -5.58 -5.69 15.90
CA GLU A 104 -4.21 -5.98 15.46
C GLU A 104 -3.26 -4.83 15.79
N PHE A 105 -2.07 -5.17 16.29
CA PHE A 105 -0.98 -4.20 16.43
C PHE A 105 -0.32 -3.96 15.08
N VAL A 106 -0.06 -2.69 14.78
CA VAL A 106 0.56 -2.27 13.51
C VAL A 106 1.85 -1.51 13.78
N HIS A 107 2.81 -1.68 12.88
CA HIS A 107 4.03 -0.88 12.84
C HIS A 107 3.88 0.21 11.78
N VAL A 108 4.16 1.46 12.14
CA VAL A 108 4.04 2.63 11.26
C VAL A 108 5.43 3.23 11.06
N THR A 109 5.80 3.45 9.80
CA THR A 109 7.06 4.09 9.38
C THR A 109 6.77 5.40 8.67
#